data_AF-A0A357F9Y4-F1
#
_entry.id   AF-A0A357F9Y4-F1
#
_cell.length_a   1.000
_cell.length_b   1.000
_cell.length_c   1.000
_cell.angle_alpha   90.00
_cell.angle_beta   90.00
_cell.angle_gamma   90.00
#
_symmetry.space_group_name_H-M   'P 1'
#
loop_
_entity.id
_entity.type
_entity.pdbx_description
1 polymer ?
#
loop_
_entity_poly.entity_id
_entity_poly.type
_entity_poly.pdbx_seq_one_letter_code
_entity_poly.pdbx_strand_id
1 'polypeptide(L)'
;MKKIILFTLSLFIFSACNTTKLVYDYGDKYVSWELDSYFELNDEQEDWVEERMKIHLEWHRAQELPRYKSFLTDIQNSSKDGLTMSELDEGYSRYEAKQRRTFERLIPDAALFMTKISREQINNLERKMTEENEEMLTKVENRQ
;
A
#
# COMPACT_ATOMS: atom_id res chain seq x y z
N MET A 1 -21.43 -13.12 -23.85
CA MET A 1 -21.22 -12.23 -22.68
C MET A 1 -21.12 -13.01 -21.37
N LYS A 2 -22.15 -13.74 -20.91
CA LYS A 2 -22.08 -14.53 -19.64
C LYS A 2 -20.90 -15.50 -19.55
N LYS A 3 -20.56 -16.21 -20.64
CA LYS A 3 -19.40 -17.11 -20.70
C LYS A 3 -18.05 -16.39 -20.64
N ILE A 4 -17.96 -15.17 -21.17
CA ILE A 4 -16.76 -14.34 -21.11
C ILE A 4 -16.60 -13.81 -19.68
N ILE A 5 -17.68 -13.32 -19.06
CA ILE A 5 -17.67 -12.87 -17.66
C ILE A 5 -17.28 -14.01 -16.72
N LEU A 6 -17.84 -15.22 -16.90
CA LEU A 6 -17.48 -16.39 -16.09
C LEU A 6 -16.01 -16.80 -16.26
N PHE A 7 -15.50 -16.71 -17.49
CA PHE A 7 -14.11 -17.03 -17.81
C PHE A 7 -13.13 -16.03 -17.21
N THR A 8 -13.42 -14.72 -17.35
CA THR A 8 -12.64 -13.64 -16.73
C THR A 8 -12.67 -13.76 -15.20
N LEU A 9 -13.83 -14.01 -14.60
CA LEU A 9 -13.97 -14.19 -13.15
C LEU A 9 -13.16 -15.41 -12.65
N SER A 10 -13.18 -16.51 -13.40
CA SER A 10 -12.41 -17.70 -13.06
C SER A 10 -10.90 -17.43 -13.13
N LEU A 11 -10.42 -16.68 -14.14
CA LEU A 11 -9.01 -16.27 -14.23
C LEU A 11 -8.58 -15.38 -13.05
N PHE A 12 -9.43 -14.45 -12.61
CA PHE A 12 -9.17 -13.61 -11.44
C PHE A 12 -9.03 -14.44 -10.15
N ILE A 13 -9.88 -15.46 -9.97
CA ILE A 13 -9.81 -16.37 -8.81
C ILE A 13 -8.51 -17.19 -8.84
N PHE A 14 -8.03 -17.63 -10.01
CA PHE A 14 -6.75 -18.34 -10.11
C PHE A 14 -5.54 -17.44 -9.86
N SER A 15 -5.60 -16.15 -10.21
CA SER A 15 -4.55 -15.18 -9.88
C SER A 15 -4.49 -14.80 -8.39
N ALA A 16 -5.56 -14.99 -7.63
CA ALA A 16 -5.61 -14.73 -6.19
C ALA A 16 -4.72 -15.67 -5.36
N CYS A 17 -4.30 -16.83 -5.90
CA CYS A 17 -3.32 -17.69 -5.24
C CYS A 17 -1.89 -17.12 -5.26
N ASN A 18 -1.66 -16.01 -5.99
CA ASN A 18 -0.35 -15.36 -6.08
C ASN A 18 -0.44 -13.85 -5.86
N THR A 19 -1.20 -13.43 -4.84
CA THR A 19 -1.38 -12.02 -4.46
C THR A 19 -0.06 -11.30 -4.28
N THR A 20 0.96 -11.97 -3.72
CA THR A 20 2.29 -11.36 -3.56
C THR A 20 2.91 -11.01 -4.90
N LYS A 21 2.84 -11.88 -5.90
CA LYS A 21 3.35 -11.58 -7.24
C LYS A 21 2.57 -10.43 -7.89
N LEU A 22 1.25 -10.42 -7.76
CA LEU A 22 0.43 -9.33 -8.30
C LEU A 22 0.82 -7.97 -7.73
N VAL A 23 0.98 -7.88 -6.40
CA VAL A 23 1.39 -6.63 -5.74
C VAL A 23 2.74 -6.13 -6.24
N TYR A 24 3.72 -7.01 -6.43
CA TYR A 24 5.03 -6.56 -6.88
C TYR A 24 5.19 -6.45 -8.41
N ASP A 25 4.25 -6.96 -9.20
CA ASP A 25 4.27 -6.86 -10.67
C ASP A 25 3.41 -5.68 -11.18
N TYR A 26 2.45 -5.20 -10.37
CA TYR A 26 1.53 -4.11 -10.74
C TYR A 26 1.40 -3.01 -9.67
N GLY A 27 2.16 -3.10 -8.57
CA GLY A 27 2.03 -2.16 -7.45
C GLY A 27 2.44 -0.73 -7.79
N ASP A 28 3.36 -0.56 -8.73
CA ASP A 28 3.74 0.72 -9.32
C ASP A 28 2.53 1.44 -9.94
N LYS A 29 1.80 0.73 -10.81
CA LYS A 29 0.58 1.25 -11.44
C LYS A 29 -0.54 1.49 -10.45
N TYR A 30 -0.70 0.59 -9.48
CA TYR A 30 -1.69 0.75 -8.43
C TYR A 30 -1.45 2.03 -7.63
N VAL A 31 -0.19 2.30 -7.23
CA VAL A 31 0.13 3.53 -6.49
C VAL A 31 -0.04 4.77 -7.36
N SER A 32 0.35 4.73 -8.65
CA SER A 32 0.10 5.82 -9.60
C SER A 32 -1.39 6.14 -9.69
N TRP A 33 -2.22 5.13 -9.89
CA TRP A 33 -3.68 5.24 -9.95
C TRP A 33 -4.29 5.78 -8.64
N GLU A 34 -3.80 5.33 -7.49
CA GLU A 34 -4.25 5.83 -6.19
C GLU A 34 -3.92 7.32 -6.05
N LEU A 35 -2.69 7.73 -6.37
CA LEU A 35 -2.26 9.14 -6.32
C LEU A 35 -3.02 10.01 -7.33
N ASP A 36 -3.31 9.50 -8.52
CA ASP A 36 -4.17 10.16 -9.51
C ASP A 36 -5.55 10.50 -8.94
N SER A 37 -6.16 9.57 -8.20
CA SER A 37 -7.48 9.81 -7.58
C SER A 37 -7.50 10.96 -6.57
N TYR A 38 -6.34 11.36 -6.04
CA TYR A 38 -6.17 12.48 -5.12
C TYR A 38 -5.68 13.76 -5.79
N PHE A 39 -4.73 13.64 -6.73
CA PHE A 39 -4.02 14.79 -7.27
C PHE A 39 -4.39 15.14 -8.71
N GLU A 40 -5.15 14.29 -9.42
CA GLU A 40 -5.38 14.39 -10.88
C GLU A 40 -4.04 14.57 -11.60
N LEU A 41 -3.28 13.47 -11.69
CA LEU A 41 -1.92 13.50 -12.22
C LEU A 41 -1.96 13.75 -13.73
N ASN A 42 -0.89 14.37 -14.23
CA ASN A 42 -0.61 14.35 -15.66
C ASN A 42 0.33 13.19 -16.03
N ASP A 43 0.40 12.86 -17.32
CA ASP A 43 1.19 11.76 -17.85
C ASP A 43 2.66 11.77 -17.35
N GLU A 44 3.30 12.94 -17.24
CA GLU A 44 4.69 13.04 -16.74
C GLU A 44 4.79 12.68 -15.25
N GLN A 45 3.80 13.07 -14.45
CA GLN A 45 3.74 12.73 -13.03
C GLN A 45 3.42 11.25 -12.81
N GLU A 46 2.52 10.67 -13.60
CA GLU A 46 2.20 9.23 -13.56
C GLU A 46 3.44 8.39 -13.88
N ASP A 47 4.09 8.66 -15.01
CA ASP A 47 5.32 7.97 -15.44
C ASP A 47 6.42 8.09 -14.37
N TRP A 48 6.55 9.27 -13.77
CA TRP A 48 7.50 9.50 -12.70
C TRP A 48 7.18 8.66 -11.46
N VAL A 49 5.91 8.61 -11.02
CA VAL A 49 5.48 7.81 -9.87
C VAL A 49 5.72 6.33 -10.12
N GLU A 50 5.33 5.80 -11.28
CA GLU A 50 5.49 4.39 -11.63
C GLU A 50 6.96 3.97 -11.58
N GLU A 51 7.86 4.74 -12.19
CA GLU A 51 9.30 4.42 -12.21
C GLU A 51 9.91 4.48 -10.79
N ARG A 52 9.56 5.48 -9.98
CA ARG A 52 10.04 5.55 -8.58
C ARG A 52 9.51 4.39 -7.77
N MET A 53 8.22 4.06 -7.91
CA MET A 53 7.59 2.99 -7.15
C MET A 53 8.14 1.62 -7.51
N LYS A 54 8.46 1.38 -8.78
CA LYS A 54 9.13 0.15 -9.22
C LYS A 54 10.45 -0.08 -8.46
N ILE A 55 11.28 0.96 -8.33
CA ILE A 55 12.54 0.89 -7.57
C ILE A 55 12.28 0.57 -6.08
N HIS A 56 11.25 1.18 -5.48
CA HIS A 56 10.89 0.92 -4.09
C HIS A 56 10.35 -0.50 -3.89
N LEU A 57 9.55 -1.00 -4.81
CA LEU A 57 9.01 -2.37 -4.78
C LEU A 57 10.11 -3.41 -4.96
N GLU A 58 11.09 -3.17 -5.85
CA GLU A 58 12.27 -4.02 -5.99
C GLU A 58 13.10 -4.06 -4.70
N TRP A 59 13.36 -2.90 -4.10
CA TRP A 59 14.04 -2.82 -2.81
C TRP A 59 13.26 -3.54 -1.70
N HIS A 60 11.94 -3.31 -1.61
CA HIS A 60 11.09 -3.92 -0.59
C HIS A 60 11.06 -5.44 -0.75
N ARG A 61 10.95 -5.93 -1.99
CA ARG A 61 11.01 -7.36 -2.33
C ARG A 61 12.34 -7.99 -1.91
N ALA A 62 13.46 -7.30 -2.16
CA ALA A 62 14.80 -7.81 -1.88
C ALA A 62 15.21 -7.71 -0.39
N GLN A 63 14.81 -6.64 0.30
CA GLN A 63 15.32 -6.29 1.63
C GLN A 63 14.31 -6.50 2.75
N GLU A 64 13.06 -6.07 2.55
CA GLU A 64 12.04 -6.10 3.60
C GLU A 64 11.29 -7.44 3.62
N LEU A 65 10.91 -7.99 2.47
CA LEU A 65 10.14 -9.24 2.40
C LEU A 65 10.81 -10.42 3.13
N PRO A 66 12.14 -10.64 3.03
CA PRO A 66 12.82 -11.65 3.86
C PRO A 66 12.72 -11.37 5.38
N ARG A 67 12.74 -10.10 5.79
CA ARG A 67 12.60 -9.69 7.20
C ARG A 67 11.18 -9.92 7.70
N TYR A 68 10.18 -9.68 6.87
CA TYR A 68 8.78 -10.03 7.17
C TYR A 68 8.64 -11.55 7.32
N LYS A 69 9.21 -12.34 6.41
CA LYS A 69 9.18 -13.81 6.50
C LYS A 69 9.78 -14.31 7.83
N SER A 70 10.97 -13.82 8.19
CA SER A 70 11.62 -14.21 9.46
C SER A 70 10.74 -13.84 10.66
N PHE A 71 10.26 -12.60 10.69
CA PHE A 71 9.40 -12.11 11.77
C PHE A 71 8.11 -12.92 11.95
N LEU A 72 7.41 -13.23 10.87
CA LEU A 72 6.19 -14.03 10.91
C LEU A 72 6.47 -15.48 11.31
N THR A 73 7.62 -16.02 10.92
CA THR A 73 8.07 -17.36 11.34
C THR A 73 8.36 -17.40 12.84
N ASP A 74 8.98 -16.34 13.38
CA ASP A 74 9.24 -16.23 14.81
C ASP A 74 7.94 -16.13 15.60
N ILE A 75 7.00 -15.29 15.16
CA ILE A 75 5.66 -15.19 15.78
C ILE A 75 4.95 -16.54 15.78
N GLN A 76 4.95 -17.25 14.65
CA GLN A 76 4.31 -18.57 14.55
C GLN A 76 4.93 -19.58 15.53
N ASN A 77 6.23 -19.49 15.79
CA ASN A 77 6.90 -20.38 16.73
C ASN A 77 6.65 -20.00 18.18
N SER A 78 6.72 -18.71 18.52
CA SER A 78 6.47 -18.19 19.86
C SER A 78 5.00 -18.31 20.27
N SER A 79 4.05 -18.31 19.33
CA SER A 79 2.62 -18.37 19.67
C SER A 79 2.10 -19.78 19.98
N LYS A 80 2.96 -20.81 20.01
CA LYS A 80 2.52 -22.22 20.11
C LYS A 80 1.90 -22.58 21.45
N ASP A 81 2.32 -21.92 22.52
CA ASP A 81 1.82 -22.07 23.90
C ASP A 81 1.02 -20.83 24.37
N GLY A 82 0.63 -19.98 23.42
CA GLY A 82 0.02 -18.67 23.69
C GLY A 82 1.07 -17.55 23.65
N LEU A 83 0.60 -16.30 23.58
CA LEU A 83 1.50 -15.13 23.58
C LEU A 83 1.46 -14.45 24.94
N THR A 84 2.63 -14.18 25.50
CA THR A 84 2.78 -13.29 26.66
C THR A 84 2.70 -11.82 26.22
N MET A 85 2.41 -10.93 27.17
CA MET A 85 2.40 -9.48 26.90
C MET A 85 3.77 -8.98 26.42
N SER A 86 4.86 -9.50 27.00
CA SER A 86 6.22 -9.13 26.60
C SER A 86 6.53 -9.51 25.15
N GLU A 87 6.04 -10.66 24.68
CA GLU A 87 6.23 -11.09 23.29
C GLU A 87 5.39 -10.27 22.31
N LEU A 88 4.20 -9.81 22.74
CA LEU A 88 3.38 -8.87 21.97
C LEU A 88 4.08 -7.51 21.83
N ASP A 89 4.63 -6.96 22.91
CA ASP A 89 5.35 -5.69 22.91
C ASP A 89 6.62 -5.75 22.04
N GLU A 90 7.38 -6.84 22.13
CA GLU A 90 8.53 -7.08 21.24
C GLU A 90 8.08 -7.19 19.78
N GLY A 91 7.01 -7.94 19.53
CA GLY A 91 6.41 -8.11 18.21
C GLY A 91 6.01 -6.77 17.59
N TYR A 92 5.35 -5.92 18.36
CA TYR A 92 4.94 -4.57 17.95
C TYR A 92 6.15 -3.68 17.65
N SER A 93 7.15 -3.66 18.53
CA SER A 93 8.39 -2.91 18.32
C SER A 93 9.12 -3.33 17.03
N ARG A 94 9.17 -4.63 16.76
CA ARG A 94 9.76 -5.19 15.53
C ARG A 94 8.96 -4.85 14.29
N TYR A 95 7.64 -4.69 14.40
CA TYR A 95 6.76 -4.24 13.34
C TYR A 95 6.94 -2.75 13.04
N GLU A 96 6.94 -1.89 14.06
CA GLU A 96 7.22 -0.44 13.91
C GLU A 96 8.58 -0.19 13.26
N ALA A 97 9.60 -0.96 13.63
CA ALA A 97 10.92 -0.85 13.00
C ALA A 97 10.88 -1.15 11.49
N LYS A 98 10.01 -2.06 11.02
CA LYS A 98 9.82 -2.33 9.57
C LYS A 98 9.12 -1.16 8.90
N GLN A 99 8.02 -0.67 9.48
CA GLN A 99 7.31 0.48 8.95
C GLN A 99 8.23 1.69 8.83
N ARG A 100 8.99 2.00 9.88
CA ARG A 100 9.94 3.13 9.89
C ARG A 100 10.94 3.04 8.74
N ARG A 101 11.55 1.87 8.48
CA ARG A 101 12.48 1.70 7.35
C ARG A 101 11.81 1.93 6.01
N THR A 102 10.58 1.45 5.83
CA THR A 102 9.80 1.71 4.61
C THR A 102 9.52 3.20 4.44
N PHE A 103 9.08 3.91 5.48
CA PHE A 103 8.86 5.35 5.41
C PHE A 103 10.15 6.14 5.16
N GLU A 104 11.23 5.85 5.90
CA GLU A 104 12.55 6.47 5.69
C GLU A 104 13.04 6.31 4.24
N ARG A 105 12.73 5.18 3.60
CA ARG A 105 13.05 4.92 2.19
C ARG A 105 12.20 5.75 1.23
N LEU A 106 10.91 5.93 1.52
CA LEU A 106 9.93 6.61 0.66
C LEU A 106 9.99 8.14 0.80
N ILE A 107 10.30 8.67 1.99
CA ILE A 107 10.26 10.10 2.33
C ILE A 107 11.00 10.99 1.31
N PRO A 108 12.22 10.67 0.84
CA PRO A 108 12.92 11.52 -0.13
C PRO A 108 12.15 11.71 -1.44
N ASP A 109 11.54 10.64 -1.95
CA ASP A 109 10.76 10.69 -3.18
C ASP A 109 9.40 11.34 -2.94
N ALA A 110 8.75 11.09 -1.81
CA ALA A 110 7.54 11.81 -1.42
C ALA A 110 7.80 13.33 -1.33
N ALA A 111 8.91 13.75 -0.72
CA ALA A 111 9.28 15.15 -0.64
C ALA A 111 9.55 15.77 -2.02
N LEU A 112 10.24 15.04 -2.91
CA LEU A 112 10.46 15.48 -4.29
C LEU A 112 9.14 15.58 -5.07
N PHE A 113 8.24 14.61 -4.90
CA PHE A 113 6.91 14.63 -5.50
C PHE A 113 6.14 15.88 -5.08
N MET A 114 6.16 16.26 -3.80
CA MET A 114 5.49 17.48 -3.31
C MET A 114 5.98 18.76 -4.00
N THR A 115 7.24 18.81 -4.47
CA THR A 115 7.75 19.97 -5.24
C THR A 115 7.22 20.02 -6.67
N LYS A 116 6.62 18.93 -7.16
CA LYS A 116 6.08 18.77 -8.52
C LYS A 116 4.57 18.97 -8.58
N ILE A 117 3.91 19.14 -7.44
CA ILE A 117 2.45 19.32 -7.35
C ILE A 117 2.08 20.78 -7.54
N SER A 118 1.07 21.04 -8.38
CA SER A 118 0.55 22.38 -8.63
C SER A 118 -0.42 22.85 -7.55
N ARG A 119 -0.72 24.16 -7.50
CA ARG A 119 -1.75 24.68 -6.59
C ARG A 119 -3.13 24.10 -6.87
N GLU A 120 -3.46 23.85 -8.13
CA GLU A 120 -4.72 23.25 -8.53
C GLU A 120 -4.84 21.82 -7.99
N GLN A 121 -3.77 21.04 -8.10
CA GLN A 121 -3.71 19.68 -7.56
C GLN A 121 -3.80 19.64 -6.03
N ILE A 122 -3.29 20.65 -5.33
CA ILE A 122 -3.51 20.81 -3.87
C ILE A 122 -5.00 21.04 -3.56
N ASN A 123 -5.69 21.91 -4.32
CA ASN A 123 -7.12 22.14 -4.12
C ASN A 123 -7.94 20.85 -4.39
N ASN A 124 -7.53 20.06 -5.39
CA ASN A 124 -8.16 18.77 -5.68
C ASN A 124 -7.99 17.78 -4.52
N LEU A 125 -6.77 17.68 -3.97
CA LEU A 125 -6.50 16.88 -2.77
C LEU A 125 -7.40 17.31 -1.60
N GLU A 126 -7.46 18.60 -1.29
CA GLU A 126 -8.27 19.14 -0.18
C GLU A 126 -9.76 18.81 -0.35
N ARG A 127 -10.29 18.97 -1.57
CA ARG A 127 -11.67 18.60 -1.91
C ARG A 127 -11.91 17.11 -1.69
N LYS A 128 -11.05 16.26 -2.27
CA LYS A 128 -11.15 14.80 -2.17
C LYS A 128 -11.12 14.32 -0.72
N MET A 129 -10.19 14.85 0.09
CA MET A 129 -10.11 14.53 1.51
C MET A 129 -11.35 14.98 2.29
N THR A 130 -11.94 16.13 1.94
CA THR A 130 -13.17 16.61 2.57
C THR A 130 -14.35 15.68 2.27
N GLU A 131 -14.54 15.32 1.00
CA GLU A 131 -15.59 14.37 0.58
C GLU A 131 -15.47 13.01 1.29
N GLU A 132 -14.26 12.45 1.37
CA GLU A 132 -14.00 11.17 2.04
C GLU A 132 -14.23 11.24 3.56
N ASN A 133 -13.87 12.35 4.19
CA ASN A 133 -14.11 12.57 5.61
C ASN A 133 -15.62 12.63 5.92
N GLU A 134 -16.41 13.32 5.10
CA GLU A 134 -17.87 13.37 5.24
C GLU A 134 -18.52 12.00 5.05
N GLU A 135 -18.05 11.22 4.07
CA GLU A 135 -18.51 9.85 3.85
C GLU A 135 -18.17 8.94 5.05
N MET A 136 -16.96 9.06 5.59
CA MET A 136 -16.54 8.32 6.78
C MET A 136 -17.42 8.65 7.99
N LEU A 137 -17.69 9.93 8.25
CA LEU A 137 -18.55 10.36 9.37
C LEU A 137 -19.96 9.77 9.23
N THR A 138 -20.55 9.88 8.04
CA THR A 138 -21.88 9.30 7.76
C THR A 138 -21.90 7.78 7.99
N LYS A 139 -20.84 7.06 7.58
CA LYS A 139 -20.70 5.61 7.81
C LYS A 139 -20.52 5.25 9.28
N VAL A 140 -19.96 6.12 10.11
CA VAL A 140 -19.81 5.90 11.55
C VAL A 140 -21.14 6.14 12.25
N GLU A 141 -21.84 7.23 11.91
CA GLU A 141 -23.17 7.54 12.45
C GLU A 141 -24.18 6.43 12.16
N ASN A 142 -24.19 5.90 10.93
CA ASN A 142 -25.10 4.82 10.53
C ASN A 142 -24.81 3.45 11.18
N ARG A 143 -23.67 3.29 11.87
CA ARG A 143 -23.31 2.05 12.59
C ARG A 143 -23.71 2.08 14.07
N GLN A 144 -24.12 3.24 14.59
CA GLN A 144 -24.60 3.43 15.97
C GLN A 144 -26.11 3.26 16.03
#